data_AF-A0A6P0XKA1-F1
#
_entry.id   AF-A0A6P0XKA1-F1
#
_cell.length_a   1.000
_cell.length_b   1.000
_cell.length_c   1.000
_cell.angle_alpha   90.00
_cell.angle_beta   90.00
_cell.angle_gamma   90.00
#
_symmetry.space_group_name_H-M   'P 1'
#
loop_
_entity.id
_entity.type
_entity.pdbx_description
1 polymer ?
#
loop_
_entity_poly.entity_id
_entity_poly.type
_entity_poly.pdbx_seq_one_letter_code
_entity_poly.pdbx_strand_id
1 'polypeptide(L)'
;MKPTLLNNRYQVIQALSSGGFGETFLAQDTQMPSGRYCVIKQLKVVTNNPEIYQQVLQRFQREAAILEELGETNSQIPKLYAYFSDTAG
;
A
#
# COMPACT_ATOMS: atom_id res chain seq x y z
N MET A 1 -2.47 -7.72 -21.78
CA MET A 1 -3.13 -7.21 -20.56
C MET A 1 -2.69 -5.77 -20.34
N LYS A 2 -3.61 -4.86 -20.00
CA LYS A 2 -3.22 -3.49 -19.64
C LYS A 2 -2.54 -3.53 -18.26
N PRO A 3 -1.44 -2.79 -18.03
CA PRO A 3 -0.83 -2.71 -16.72
C PRO A 3 -1.80 -2.06 -15.72
N THR A 4 -1.95 -2.66 -14.54
CA THR A 4 -2.74 -2.06 -13.45
C THR A 4 -1.98 -0.84 -12.92
N LEU A 5 -2.60 0.33 -12.99
CA LEU A 5 -2.06 1.58 -12.48
C LEU A 5 -2.85 2.00 -11.25
N LEU A 6 -2.18 2.08 -10.09
CA LEU A 6 -2.78 2.50 -8.84
C LEU A 6 -2.50 3.98 -8.59
N ASN A 7 -3.52 4.74 -8.16
CA ASN A 7 -3.41 6.17 -7.86
C ASN A 7 -2.77 7.01 -9.00
N ASN A 8 -2.99 6.60 -10.25
CA ASN A 8 -2.38 7.22 -11.45
C ASN A 8 -0.85 7.43 -11.36
N ARG A 9 -0.15 6.59 -10.58
CA ARG A 9 1.27 6.76 -10.26
C ARG A 9 2.05 5.45 -10.21
N TYR A 10 1.45 4.40 -9.70
CA TYR A 10 2.18 3.17 -9.42
C TYR A 10 1.77 2.07 -10.38
N GLN A 11 2.68 1.70 -11.26
CA GLN A 11 2.47 0.60 -12.19
C GLN A 11 2.75 -0.72 -11.48
N VAL A 12 1.74 -1.57 -11.32
CA VAL A 12 1.91 -2.91 -10.75
C VAL A 12 2.68 -3.79 -11.74
N ILE A 13 3.73 -4.43 -11.22
CA ILE A 13 4.59 -5.37 -11.96
C ILE A 13 4.15 -6.81 -11.68
N GLN A 14 3.99 -7.15 -10.40
CA GLN A 14 3.52 -8.46 -9.97
C GLN A 14 2.94 -8.43 -8.56
N ALA A 15 2.04 -9.37 -8.26
CA ALA A 15 1.63 -9.66 -6.89
C ALA A 15 2.75 -10.40 -6.15
N LEU A 16 3.07 -9.97 -4.93
CA LEU A 16 4.05 -10.59 -4.04
C LEU A 16 3.37 -11.50 -3.01
N SER A 17 2.23 -11.07 -2.49
CA SER A 17 1.45 -11.86 -1.54
C SER A 17 -0.03 -11.45 -1.55
N SER A 18 -0.88 -12.40 -1.19
CA SER A 18 -2.31 -12.23 -0.98
C SER A 18 -2.67 -12.93 0.33
N GLY A 19 -3.38 -12.25 1.22
CA GLY A 19 -3.79 -12.80 2.51
C GLY A 19 -5.02 -12.09 3.07
N GLY A 20 -5.49 -12.54 4.24
CA GLY A 20 -6.77 -12.09 4.82
C GLY A 20 -6.86 -10.60 5.17
N PHE A 21 -5.76 -9.85 5.09
CA PHE A 21 -5.71 -8.42 5.43
C PHE A 21 -5.37 -7.54 4.23
N GLY A 22 -5.12 -8.09 3.04
CA GLY A 22 -4.75 -7.31 1.88
C GLY A 22 -3.91 -8.03 0.83
N GLU A 23 -3.60 -7.30 -0.21
CA GLU A 23 -2.72 -7.71 -1.31
C GLU A 23 -1.45 -6.86 -1.27
N THR A 24 -0.30 -7.50 -1.52
CA THR A 24 0.99 -6.82 -1.61
C THR A 24 1.53 -6.93 -3.03
N PHE A 25 1.95 -5.81 -3.60
CA PHE A 25 2.44 -5.72 -4.98
C PHE A 25 3.86 -5.18 -5.04
N LEU A 26 4.64 -5.69 -5.98
CA LEU A 26 5.80 -4.98 -6.52
C LEU A 26 5.30 -4.01 -7.58
N ALA A 27 5.67 -2.73 -7.45
CA ALA A 27 5.27 -1.68 -8.37
C ALA A 27 6.44 -0.76 -8.73
N GLN A 28 6.30 -0.06 -9.85
CA GLN A 28 7.18 1.03 -10.25
C GLN A 28 6.51 2.38 -9.98
N ASP A 29 7.23 3.31 -9.36
CA ASP A 29 6.79 4.70 -9.19
C ASP A 29 7.05 5.49 -10.48
N THR A 30 6.03 5.66 -11.32
CA THR A 30 6.18 6.22 -12.68
C THR A 30 6.36 7.74 -12.69
N GLN A 31 6.20 8.40 -11.54
CA GLN A 31 6.38 9.85 -11.42
C GLN A 31 7.79 10.23 -10.91
N MET A 32 8.58 9.26 -10.47
CA MET A 32 9.97 9.50 -10.07
C MET A 32 10.92 9.29 -11.26
N PRO A 33 11.89 10.19 -11.51
CA PRO A 33 12.84 10.05 -12.62
C PRO A 33 13.66 8.76 -12.59
N SER A 34 13.91 8.24 -11.39
CA SER A 34 14.63 6.98 -11.20
C SER A 34 13.81 5.75 -11.61
N GLY A 35 12.49 5.89 -11.79
CA GLY A 35 11.59 4.77 -12.00
C GLY A 35 11.72 3.72 -10.89
N ARG A 36 11.94 4.17 -9.65
CA ARG A 36 12.24 3.27 -8.53
C ARG A 36 11.15 2.23 -8.31
N TYR A 37 11.57 1.04 -7.91
CA TYR A 37 10.66 -0.01 -7.46
C TYR A 37 10.23 0.26 -6.01
N CYS A 38 8.97 -0.04 -5.71
CA CYS A 38 8.39 0.06 -4.38
C CYS A 38 7.41 -1.08 -4.13
N VAL A 39 7.11 -1.30 -2.86
CA VAL A 39 6.07 -2.24 -2.42
C VAL A 39 4.79 -1.47 -2.11
N ILE A 40 3.66 -1.95 -2.62
CA ILE A 40 2.33 -1.44 -2.28
C ILE A 40 1.63 -2.48 -1.43
N LYS A 41 1.17 -2.08 -0.25
CA LYS A 41 0.27 -2.87 0.59
C LYS A 41 -1.13 -2.30 0.45
N GLN A 42 -2.02 -3.03 -0.23
CA GLN A 42 -3.40 -2.64 -0.44
C GLN A 42 -4.30 -3.34 0.57
N LEU A 43 -5.06 -2.57 1.34
CA LEU A 43 -6.06 -3.12 2.24
C LEU A 43 -7.23 -3.69 1.43
N LYS A 44 -7.52 -4.98 1.61
CA LYS A 44 -8.64 -5.68 0.98
C LYS A 44 -9.36 -6.50 2.03
N VAL A 45 -10.39 -5.92 2.62
CA VAL A 45 -11.19 -6.59 3.67
C VAL A 45 -12.43 -7.19 3.02
N VAL A 46 -12.55 -8.52 3.07
CA VAL A 46 -13.77 -9.22 2.65
C VAL A 46 -14.62 -9.45 3.90
N THR A 47 -15.32 -8.41 4.36
CA THR A 47 -16.26 -8.52 5.49
C THR A 47 -17.50 -7.67 5.24
N ASN A 48 -18.67 -8.20 5.61
CA ASN A 48 -19.92 -7.45 5.59
C ASN A 48 -20.18 -6.73 6.93
N ASN A 49 -19.30 -6.88 7.92
CA ASN A 49 -19.44 -6.23 9.23
C ASN A 49 -18.73 -4.86 9.22
N PRO A 50 -19.47 -3.74 9.31
CA PRO A 50 -18.89 -2.40 9.30
C PRO A 50 -17.93 -2.12 10.45
N GLU A 51 -18.17 -2.70 11.64
CA GLU A 51 -17.31 -2.50 12.81
C GLU A 51 -15.95 -3.14 12.60
N ILE A 52 -15.93 -4.36 12.05
CA ILE A 52 -14.68 -5.06 11.71
C ILE A 52 -13.93 -4.26 10.64
N TYR A 53 -14.63 -3.77 9.62
CA TYR A 53 -14.02 -2.94 8.59
C TYR A 53 -13.36 -1.69 9.18
N GLN A 54 -14.05 -0.95 10.05
CA GLN A 54 -13.52 0.23 10.73
C GLN A 54 -12.30 -0.10 11.59
N GLN A 55 -12.34 -1.19 12.35
CA GLN A 55 -11.18 -1.61 13.16
C GLN A 55 -9.96 -1.95 12.30
N VAL A 56 -10.16 -2.66 11.19
CA VAL A 56 -9.06 -3.02 10.28
C VAL A 56 -8.50 -1.77 9.61
N LEU A 57 -9.35 -0.85 9.16
CA LEU A 57 -8.92 0.42 8.58
C LEU A 57 -8.11 1.26 9.58
N GLN A 58 -8.56 1.39 10.82
CA GLN A 58 -7.84 2.10 11.88
C GLN A 58 -6.47 1.46 12.18
N ARG A 59 -6.40 0.12 12.21
CA ARG A 59 -5.13 -0.59 12.38
C ARG A 59 -4.18 -0.33 11.22
N PHE A 60 -4.69 -0.35 9.99
CA PHE A 60 -3.90 -0.08 8.80
C PHE A 60 -3.37 1.36 8.76
N GLN A 61 -4.20 2.35 9.15
CA GLN A 61 -3.79 3.74 9.31
C GLN A 61 -2.69 3.90 10.37
N ARG A 62 -2.86 3.24 11.53
CA ARG A 62 -1.87 3.27 12.62
C ARG A 62 -0.54 2.66 12.20
N GLU A 63 -0.58 1.54 11.45
CA GLU A 63 0.64 0.92 10.91
C GLU A 63 1.39 1.90 10.00
N ALA A 64 0.69 2.58 9.10
CA ALA A 64 1.30 3.58 8.21
C ALA A 64 1.94 4.75 8.99
N ALA A 65 1.23 5.30 9.98
CA ALA A 65 1.76 6.40 10.80
C ALA A 65 3.03 6.00 11.56
N ILE A 66 3.06 4.80 12.16
CA ILE A 66 4.24 4.29 12.86
C ILE A 66 5.40 4.06 11.88
N LEU A 67 5.12 3.52 10.69
CA LEU A 67 6.15 3.27 9.67
C LEU A 67 6.74 4.58 9.12
N GLU A 68 5.92 5.62 8.96
CA GLU A 68 6.38 6.96 8.59
C GLU A 68 7.36 7.51 9.64
N GLU A 69 6.97 7.51 10.91
CA GLU A 69 7.81 8.01 12.00
C GLU A 69 9.16 7.26 12.11
N LEU A 70 9.10 5.93 12.11
CA LEU A 70 10.29 5.10 12.31
C LEU A 70 11.19 5.00 11.07
N GLY A 71 10.59 4.99 9.88
CA GLY A 71 11.31 4.86 8.61
C GLY A 71 12.09 6.11 8.20
N GLU A 72 11.76 7.27 8.76
CA GLU A 72 12.53 8.51 8.52
C GLU A 72 13.85 8.57 9.29
N THR A 73 13.94 7.88 10.44
CA THR A 73 15.08 7.99 11.35
C THR A 73 15.94 6.73 11.43
N ASN A 74 15.44 5.58 10.96
CA ASN A 74 16.13 4.30 11.07
C ASN A 74 16.28 3.60 9.71
N SER A 75 17.52 3.42 9.24
CA SER A 75 17.83 2.77 7.97
C SER A 75 17.51 1.26 7.91
N GLN A 76 17.26 0.62 9.05
CA GLN A 76 16.82 -0.78 9.12
C GLN A 76 15.30 -0.95 8.99
N ILE A 77 14.55 0.17 8.96
CA ILE A 77 13.10 0.17 8.84
C ILE A 77 12.72 0.72 7.45
N PRO A 78 11.79 0.07 6.72
CA PRO A 78 11.34 0.59 5.43
C PRO A 78 10.72 1.98 5.55
N LYS A 79 11.03 2.85 4.59
CA LYS A 79 10.44 4.19 4.51
C LYS A 79 9.06 4.14 3.84
N LEU A 80 8.08 4.81 4.45
CA LEU A 80 6.79 5.06 3.81
C LEU A 80 6.95 6.19 2.78
N TYR A 81 6.61 5.93 1.52
CA TYR A 81 6.69 6.95 0.47
C TYR A 81 5.39 7.70 0.20
N ALA A 82 4.25 7.06 0.48
CA ALA A 82 2.92 7.62 0.30
C ALA A 82 1.89 6.77 1.04
N TYR A 83 0.80 7.42 1.43
CA TYR A 83 -0.43 6.79 1.92
C TYR A 83 -1.62 7.42 1.20
N PHE A 84 -2.50 6.61 0.62
CA PHE A 84 -3.64 7.09 -0.17
C PHE A 84 -4.80 6.10 -0.11
N SER A 85 -6.01 6.62 -0.33
CA SER A 85 -7.19 5.82 -0.65
C SER A 85 -7.55 6.06 -2.12
N ASP A 86 -7.85 4.99 -2.84
CA ASP A 86 -8.35 5.07 -4.21
C ASP A 86 -9.84 4.73 -4.19
N THR A 87 -10.67 5.53 -4.86
CA THR A 87 -12.09 5.25 -5.04
C THR A 87 -12.37 4.39 -6.26
N ALA A 88 -11.34 3.93 -6.97
CA ALA A 88 -11.50 3.01 -8.09
C ALA A 88 -11.99 1.61 -7.65
N GLY A 89 -13.31 1.49 -7.55
CA GLY A 89 -14.09 0.25 -7.59
C GLY A 89 -15.32 0.49 -8.46
#